data_AF-A0A060C2A7-F1
#
_entry.id   AF-A0A060C2A7-F1
#
_cell.length_a   1.000
_cell.length_b   1.000
_cell.length_c   1.000
_cell.angle_alpha   90.00
_cell.angle_beta   90.00
_cell.angle_gamma   90.00
#
_symmetry.space_group_name_H-M   'P 1'
#
loop_
_entity.id
_entity.type
_entity.pdbx_description
1 polymer ?
#
loop_
_entity_poly.entity_id
_entity_poly.type
_entity_poly.pdbx_seq_one_letter_code
_entity_poly.pdbx_strand_id
1 'polypeptide(L)'
;MGDKLIHVSATPEKHFSKDQSLIVVPQNVEPRFTVEENGDTVLLKTSKVWAKVSKSTGEIVFADSTGQRILAEDRGGRSFRPIEVEGSKGYSVRQVFQSPDD
;
A
#
# COMPACT_ATOMS: atom_id res chain seq x y z
N MET A 1 -7.58 -10.23 3.95
CA MET A 1 -6.13 -10.01 4.12
C MET A 1 -5.57 -11.21 4.85
N GLY A 2 -4.29 -11.50 4.66
CA GLY A 2 -3.75 -12.81 4.98
C GLY A 2 -2.25 -12.88 4.73
N ASP A 3 -1.66 -14.06 4.89
CA ASP A 3 -0.21 -14.25 4.76
C ASP A 3 0.36 -13.80 3.41
N LYS A 4 -0.43 -13.78 2.33
CA LYS A 4 -0.01 -13.30 0.99
C LYS A 4 -0.77 -12.05 0.51
N LEU A 5 -1.57 -11.42 1.38
CA LEU A 5 -2.52 -10.37 0.99
C LEU A 5 -2.33 -9.13 1.84
N ILE A 6 -1.83 -8.05 1.23
CA ILE A 6 -1.64 -6.74 1.85
C ILE A 6 -2.57 -5.74 1.19
N HIS A 7 -3.37 -5.03 2.00
CA HIS A 7 -4.18 -3.90 1.53
C HIS A 7 -3.42 -2.60 1.77
N VAL A 8 -3.19 -1.84 0.70
CA VAL A 8 -2.56 -0.53 0.77
C VAL A 8 -3.62 0.55 0.60
N SER A 9 -3.60 1.54 1.48
CA SER A 9 -4.41 2.75 1.36
C SER A 9 -3.52 3.97 1.58
N ALA A 10 -3.69 4.99 0.74
CA ALA A 10 -2.96 6.25 0.83
C ALA A 10 -3.92 7.40 0.54
N THR A 11 -3.77 8.51 1.26
CA THR A 11 -4.60 9.70 1.10
C THR A 11 -3.76 10.96 1.32
N PRO A 12 -4.02 12.07 0.60
CA PRO A 12 -3.42 13.36 0.91
C PRO A 12 -4.07 14.03 2.14
N GLU A 13 -5.15 13.45 2.67
CA GLU A 13 -5.87 13.95 3.84
C GLU A 13 -5.27 13.45 5.16
N LYS A 14 -5.67 14.07 6.27
CA LYS A 14 -5.24 13.64 7.62
C LYS A 14 -5.94 12.36 8.10
N HIS A 15 -7.00 11.92 7.43
CA HIS A 15 -7.85 10.81 7.85
C HIS A 15 -8.27 9.98 6.64
N PHE A 16 -8.43 8.67 6.83
CA PHE A 16 -9.00 7.77 5.82
C PHE A 16 -10.53 7.90 5.75
N SER A 17 -11.10 7.63 4.57
CA SER A 17 -12.55 7.47 4.43
C SER A 17 -13.05 6.29 5.26
N LYS A 18 -14.29 6.38 5.72
CA LYS A 18 -15.01 5.31 6.42
C LYS A 18 -15.87 4.46 5.48
N ASP A 19 -15.83 4.76 4.19
CA ASP A 19 -16.63 4.05 3.18
C ASP A 19 -16.25 2.57 3.14
N GLN A 20 -17.26 1.73 3.00
CA GLN A 20 -17.07 0.30 2.86
C GLN A 20 -16.77 -0.05 1.40
N SER A 21 -15.86 -1.00 1.20
CA SER A 21 -15.58 -1.53 -0.13
C SER A 21 -16.82 -2.23 -0.69
N LEU A 22 -17.15 -1.95 -1.95
CA LEU A 22 -18.21 -2.67 -2.67
C LEU A 22 -17.75 -4.03 -3.21
N ILE A 23 -16.43 -4.29 -3.21
CA ILE A 23 -15.83 -5.50 -3.80
C ILE A 23 -15.15 -6.41 -2.77
N VAL A 24 -14.56 -5.85 -1.72
CA VAL A 24 -13.85 -6.63 -0.68
C VAL A 24 -14.85 -7.06 0.39
N VAL A 25 -15.05 -8.37 0.53
CA VAL A 25 -15.87 -8.96 1.59
C VAL A 25 -15.08 -9.15 2.90
N PRO A 26 -15.76 -9.16 4.07
CA PRO A 26 -15.13 -9.48 5.35
C PRO A 26 -14.31 -10.77 5.31
N GLN A 27 -13.24 -10.80 6.10
CA GLN A 27 -12.28 -11.89 6.12
C GLN A 27 -12.30 -12.52 7.51
N ASN A 28 -12.44 -13.84 7.59
CA ASN A 28 -12.55 -14.57 8.85
C ASN A 28 -11.20 -15.04 9.40
N VAL A 29 -10.09 -14.52 8.85
CA VAL A 29 -8.72 -14.90 9.24
C VAL A 29 -8.00 -13.67 9.75
N GLU A 30 -7.39 -13.81 10.91
CA GLU A 30 -6.48 -12.80 11.49
C GLU A 30 -5.03 -13.22 11.21
N PRO A 31 -4.35 -12.61 10.22
CA PRO A 31 -2.99 -12.98 9.88
C PRO A 31 -2.02 -12.55 10.98
N ARG A 32 -1.05 -13.42 11.27
CA ARG A 32 0.09 -13.05 12.12
C ARG A 32 1.10 -12.27 11.27
N PHE A 33 1.51 -11.11 11.76
CA PHE A 33 2.57 -10.32 11.17
C PHE A 33 3.42 -9.66 12.24
N THR A 34 4.63 -9.25 11.87
CA THR A 34 5.50 -8.41 12.69
C THR A 34 5.69 -7.06 12.02
N VAL A 35 6.01 -6.04 12.83
CA VAL A 35 6.39 -4.71 12.36
C VAL A 35 7.74 -4.37 12.97
N GLU A 36 8.67 -4.00 12.12
CA GLU A 36 10.01 -3.54 12.49
C GLU A 36 10.19 -2.12 11.93
N GLU A 37 10.75 -1.23 12.74
CA GLU A 37 11.06 0.13 12.34
C GLU A 37 12.57 0.34 12.37
N ASN A 38 13.14 0.74 11.23
CA ASN A 38 14.58 0.92 11.05
C ASN A 38 14.84 2.21 10.29
N GLY A 39 15.32 3.25 10.98
CA GLY A 39 15.64 4.54 10.37
C GLY A 39 14.45 5.15 9.64
N ASP A 40 14.58 5.35 8.32
CA ASP A 40 13.53 5.90 7.45
C ASP A 40 12.53 4.83 6.92
N THR A 41 12.53 3.62 7.47
CA THR A 41 11.71 2.53 6.94
C THR A 41 10.90 1.82 8.01
N VAL A 42 9.65 1.50 7.65
CA VAL A 42 8.78 0.58 8.39
C VAL A 42 8.63 -0.69 7.56
N LEU A 43 8.89 -1.84 8.18
CA LEU A 43 8.87 -3.15 7.55
C LEU A 43 7.80 -4.02 8.21
N LEU A 44 6.77 -4.39 7.45
CA LEU A 44 5.74 -5.35 7.85
C LEU A 44 6.08 -6.72 7.25
N LYS A 45 6.09 -7.78 8.05
CA LYS A 45 6.37 -9.15 7.60
C LYS A 45 5.26 -10.11 7.98
N THR A 46 4.80 -10.92 7.03
CA THR A 46 3.99 -12.11 7.27
C THR A 46 4.85 -13.37 7.14
N SER A 47 4.25 -14.56 7.19
CA SER A 47 4.95 -15.82 6.92
C SER A 47 5.37 -16.00 5.44
N LYS A 48 4.81 -15.23 4.50
CA LYS A 48 5.02 -15.42 3.05
C LYS A 48 5.52 -14.18 2.30
N VAL A 49 5.21 -12.97 2.78
CA VAL A 49 5.60 -11.72 2.12
C VAL A 49 6.01 -10.68 3.15
N TRP A 50 6.75 -9.69 2.70
CA TRP A 50 6.95 -8.46 3.45
C TRP A 50 6.68 -7.23 2.59
N ALA A 51 6.28 -6.16 3.25
CA ALA A 51 6.11 -4.83 2.68
C ALA A 51 6.96 -3.83 3.46
N LYS A 52 7.81 -3.09 2.75
CA LYS A 52 8.64 -2.04 3.31
C LYS A 52 8.15 -0.69 2.81
N VAL A 53 7.92 0.24 3.73
CA VAL A 53 7.43 1.58 3.45
C VAL A 53 8.48 2.60 3.87
N SER A 54 8.83 3.54 2.99
CA SER A 54 9.64 4.70 3.38
C SER A 54 8.80 5.69 4.19
N LYS A 55 9.33 6.18 5.31
CA LYS A 55 8.67 7.19 6.14
C LYS A 55 8.74 8.58 5.51
N SER A 56 9.77 8.86 4.71
CA SER A 56 9.94 10.13 4.03
C SER A 56 9.06 10.27 2.79
N THR A 57 8.90 9.21 1.99
CA THR A 57 8.17 9.27 0.70
C THR A 57 6.84 8.52 0.70
N GLY A 58 6.64 7.57 1.62
CA GLY A 58 5.50 6.66 1.61
C GLY A 58 5.54 5.64 0.47
N GLU A 59 6.67 5.50 -0.22
CA GLU A 59 6.88 4.53 -1.28
C GLU A 59 7.00 3.11 -0.72
N ILE A 60 6.46 2.14 -1.45
CA ILE A 60 6.34 0.76 -0.99
C ILE A 60 7.12 -0.22 -1.88
N VAL A 61 7.83 -1.15 -1.25
CA VAL A 61 8.44 -2.32 -1.88
C VAL A 61 7.89 -3.59 -1.25
N PHE A 62 7.51 -4.54 -2.10
CA PHE A 62 7.06 -5.87 -1.73
C PHE A 62 8.08 -6.93 -2.13
N ALA A 63 8.22 -7.94 -1.29
CA ALA A 63 9.10 -9.07 -1.54
C ALA A 63 8.56 -10.32 -0.86
N ASP A 64 9.07 -11.48 -1.29
CA ASP A 64 8.76 -12.75 -0.69
C ASP A 64 9.50 -12.96 0.64
N SER A 65 9.21 -14.08 1.32
CA SER A 65 9.85 -14.46 2.57
C SER A 65 11.37 -14.67 2.50
N THR A 66 11.96 -14.81 1.30
CA THR A 66 13.41 -14.94 1.09
C THR A 66 14.10 -13.60 0.90
N GLY A 67 13.34 -12.52 0.68
CA GLY A 67 13.87 -11.19 0.38
C GLY A 67 13.88 -10.85 -1.11
N GLN A 68 13.43 -11.77 -1.98
CA GLN A 68 13.35 -11.51 -3.41
C GLN A 68 12.22 -10.52 -3.70
N ARG A 69 12.57 -9.41 -4.37
CA ARG A 69 11.63 -8.35 -4.77
C ARG A 69 10.58 -8.91 -5.72
N ILE A 70 9.31 -8.64 -5.39
CA ILE A 70 8.14 -8.95 -6.22
C ILE A 70 7.68 -7.69 -6.97
N LEU A 71 7.53 -6.57 -6.27
CA LEU A 71 6.98 -5.33 -6.82
C LEU A 71 7.57 -4.13 -6.07
N ALA A 72 7.84 -3.04 -6.77
CA ALA A 72 8.25 -1.78 -6.16
C ALA A 72 7.48 -0.63 -6.81
N GLU A 73 6.99 0.30 -6.00
CA GLU A 73 6.49 1.57 -6.49
C GLU A 73 7.60 2.33 -7.22
N ASP A 74 7.21 3.04 -8.29
CA ASP A 74 8.13 3.95 -8.96
C ASP A 74 8.34 5.20 -8.10
N ARG A 75 9.49 5.85 -8.26
CA ARG A 75 9.81 7.04 -7.47
C ARG A 75 8.86 8.18 -7.81
N GLY A 76 8.09 8.65 -6.83
CA GLY A 76 7.01 9.61 -7.09
C GLY A 76 5.87 9.03 -7.95
N GLY A 77 5.73 7.70 -8.00
CA GLY A 77 4.72 7.00 -8.79
C GLY A 77 3.28 7.25 -8.34
N ARG A 78 3.09 7.79 -7.13
CA ARG A 78 1.79 8.12 -6.56
C ARG A 78 1.46 9.60 -6.73
N SER A 79 0.27 9.90 -7.25
CA SER A 79 -0.23 11.27 -7.31
C SER A 79 -1.74 11.36 -7.07
N PHE A 80 -2.16 12.48 -6.50
CA PHE A 80 -3.56 12.80 -6.21
C PHE A 80 -3.88 14.15 -6.84
N ARG A 81 -4.96 14.21 -7.64
CA ARG A 81 -5.47 15.46 -8.20
C ARG A 81 -6.90 15.68 -7.70
N PRO A 82 -7.17 16.76 -6.94
CA PRO A 82 -8.53 17.05 -6.49
C PRO A 82 -9.50 17.12 -7.66
N ILE A 83 -10.68 16.54 -7.50
CA ILE A 83 -11.80 16.64 -8.43
C ILE A 83 -13.07 16.88 -7.63
N GLU A 84 -14.00 17.63 -8.20
CA GLU A 84 -15.32 17.86 -7.64
C GLU A 84 -16.38 17.66 -8.73
N VAL A 85 -17.40 16.86 -8.43
CA VAL A 85 -18.52 16.58 -9.33
C VAL A 85 -19.79 16.72 -8.52
N GLU A 86 -20.68 17.62 -8.93
CA GLU A 86 -21.99 17.85 -8.28
C GLU A 86 -21.88 18.06 -6.75
N GLY A 87 -20.85 18.80 -6.31
CA GLY A 87 -20.58 19.07 -4.89
C GLY A 87 -19.89 17.94 -4.12
N SER A 88 -19.68 16.79 -4.76
CA SER A 88 -18.93 15.66 -4.19
C SER A 88 -17.46 15.80 -4.51
N LYS A 89 -16.62 15.87 -3.47
CA LYS A 89 -15.16 15.99 -3.59
C LYS A 89 -14.50 14.61 -3.60
N GLY A 90 -13.43 14.49 -4.37
CA GLY A 90 -12.60 13.30 -4.42
C GLY A 90 -11.24 13.57 -5.04
N TYR A 91 -10.57 12.50 -5.43
CA TYR A 91 -9.27 12.58 -6.09
C TYR A 91 -9.24 11.68 -7.32
N SER A 92 -8.71 12.21 -8.42
CA SER A 92 -8.11 11.37 -9.45
C SER A 92 -6.78 10.85 -8.93
N VAL A 93 -6.65 9.53 -8.82
CA VAL A 93 -5.46 8.86 -8.27
C VAL A 93 -4.68 8.20 -9.39
N ARG A 94 -3.36 8.36 -9.39
CA ARG A 94 -2.44 7.58 -10.21
C ARG A 94 -1.43 6.88 -9.31
N GLN A 95 -1.16 5.62 -9.62
CA GLN A 95 -0.15 4.80 -8.99
C GLN A 95 0.71 4.17 -10.09
N VAL A 96 2.02 4.12 -9.90
CA VAL A 96 2.97 3.53 -10.85
C VAL A 96 3.90 2.62 -10.11
N PHE A 97 4.15 1.47 -10.72
CA PHE A 97 5.11 0.50 -10.25
C PHE A 97 6.20 0.33 -11.31
N GLN A 98 7.39 -0.02 -10.84
CA GLN A 98 8.47 -0.44 -11.72
C GLN A 98 8.06 -1.74 -12.42
N SER A 99 8.21 -1.77 -13.75
CA SER A 99 8.16 -2.98 -14.55
C SER A 99 9.56 -3.19 -15.12
N PRO A 100 10.20 -4.33 -14.86
CA PRO A 100 11.43 -4.66 -15.57
C PRO A 100 11.14 -4.97 -17.04
N ASP A 101 12.19 -5.04 -17.86
CA ASP A 101 12.07 -5.26 -19.30
C ASP A 101 11.72 -6.72 -19.67
N ASP A 102 11.83 -7.66 -18.72
CA ASP A 102 11.59 -9.09 -18.88
C ASP A 102 10.17 -9.56 -18.54
#